data_AF-A0A328SMB4-F1
#
_entry.id   AF-A0A328SMB4-F1
#
_cell.length_a   1.000
_cell.length_b   1.000
_cell.length_c   1.000
_cell.angle_alpha   90.00
_cell.angle_beta   90.00
_cell.angle_gamma   90.00
#
_symmetry.space_group_name_H-M   'P 1'
#
loop_
_entity.id
_entity.type
_entity.pdbx_description
1 polymer ?
#
loop_
_entity_poly.entity_id
_entity_poly.type
_entity_poly.pdbx_seq_one_letter_code
_entity_poly.pdbx_strand_id
1 'polypeptide(L)'
;MTRINLDEYNLNEVKKEKYQRHPYDKLHDKYLYNKLYHRKCISDTINDDLIAPIINLYEALMDTTHILSKLNCPIELESDAGISQQTLSLSREVTSDYRTIYYKLNGQLDVIYVTVRLLDHTTLMLSRIHNKCIHNALELNLEKHATSDGNYLYITHDCAINVGLNICTAKKSLRTYIKKHSQIKFDERSKIILGKLDVSDLLYIDNEDMVEFLSNLIEYSVLRDEYSTYLKNIQKEQ
;
A
#
# COMPACT_ATOMS: atom_id res chain seq x y z
N MET A 1 3.49 -13.59 29.05
CA MET A 1 3.00 -13.19 27.71
C MET A 1 2.34 -11.84 27.84
N THR A 2 3.06 -10.77 27.52
CA THR A 2 2.53 -9.41 27.60
C THR A 2 1.55 -9.23 26.45
N ARG A 3 0.25 -9.16 26.75
CA ARG A 3 -0.75 -8.70 25.78
C ARG A 3 -0.32 -7.31 25.32
N ILE A 4 -0.03 -7.15 24.03
CA ILE A 4 0.13 -5.83 23.44
C ILE A 4 -1.23 -5.14 23.63
N ASN A 5 -1.26 -4.07 24.41
CA ASN A 5 -2.47 -3.29 24.61
C ASN A 5 -2.64 -2.39 23.37
N LEU A 6 -3.41 -2.89 22.42
CA LEU A 6 -3.75 -2.20 21.17
C LEU A 6 -4.46 -0.86 21.43
N ASP A 7 -5.02 -0.66 22.64
CA ASP A 7 -5.62 0.60 23.09
C ASP A 7 -4.64 1.78 23.16
N GLU A 8 -3.32 1.56 23.24
CA GLU A 8 -2.31 2.63 23.27
C GLU A 8 -2.13 3.36 21.92
N TYR A 9 -2.60 2.79 20.80
CA TYR A 9 -2.27 3.27 19.45
C TYR A 9 -3.31 4.16 18.76
N ASN A 10 -4.30 4.72 19.47
CA ASN A 10 -5.42 5.42 18.81
C ASN A 10 -5.98 4.56 17.66
N LEU A 11 -6.28 3.29 17.95
CA LEU A 11 -7.16 2.50 17.08
C LEU A 11 -8.56 3.08 17.19
N ASN A 12 -8.73 4.26 16.58
CA ASN A 12 -10.01 4.92 16.44
C ASN A 12 -10.94 3.91 15.78
N GLU A 13 -12.11 3.78 16.39
CA GLU A 13 -13.23 2.92 16.02
C GLU A 13 -13.16 2.45 14.56
N VAL A 14 -12.88 1.15 14.38
CA VAL A 14 -13.08 0.51 13.08
C VAL A 14 -14.48 0.86 12.62
N LYS A 15 -14.58 1.52 11.46
CA LYS A 15 -15.87 1.96 10.93
C LYS A 15 -16.73 0.72 10.68
N LYS A 16 -17.87 0.66 11.36
CA LYS A 16 -18.90 -0.37 11.12
C LYS A 16 -19.72 -0.09 9.87
N GLU A 17 -19.66 1.14 9.34
CA GLU A 17 -20.39 1.52 8.13
C GLU A 17 -19.80 0.81 6.91
N LYS A 18 -20.68 0.15 6.15
CA LYS A 18 -20.32 -0.51 4.90
C LYS A 18 -20.04 0.56 3.84
N TYR A 19 -18.85 0.56 3.27
CA TYR A 19 -18.57 1.34 2.08
C TYR A 19 -19.45 0.84 0.93
N GLN A 20 -20.23 1.73 0.33
CA GLN A 20 -21.06 1.38 -0.82
C GLN A 20 -20.26 1.56 -2.11
N ARG A 21 -19.90 0.44 -2.72
CA ARG A 21 -19.22 0.36 -4.01
C ARG A 21 -20.09 0.89 -5.14
N HIS A 22 -19.48 1.56 -6.10
CA HIS A 22 -20.17 1.86 -7.36
C HIS A 22 -20.12 0.63 -8.27
N PRO A 23 -21.18 0.39 -9.07
CA PRO A 23 -21.14 -0.60 -10.15
C PRO A 23 -19.98 -0.34 -11.12
N TYR A 24 -19.48 -1.39 -11.77
CA TYR A 24 -18.28 -1.30 -12.61
C TYR A 24 -18.42 -0.27 -13.76
N ASP A 25 -19.58 -0.23 -14.42
CA ASP A 25 -19.88 0.74 -15.47
C ASP A 25 -19.79 2.19 -14.99
N LYS A 26 -20.06 2.43 -13.70
CA LYS A 26 -20.02 3.76 -13.07
C LYS A 26 -18.62 4.24 -12.73
N LEU A 27 -17.61 3.37 -12.78
CA LEU A 27 -16.22 3.76 -12.53
C LEU A 27 -15.66 4.66 -13.63
N HIS A 28 -16.28 4.64 -14.81
CA HIS A 28 -15.93 5.50 -15.95
C HIS A 28 -16.68 6.85 -15.96
N ASP A 29 -17.61 7.07 -15.01
CA ASP A 29 -18.43 8.28 -14.99
C ASP A 29 -17.61 9.49 -14.51
N LYS A 30 -17.56 10.54 -15.34
CA LYS A 30 -16.89 11.82 -14.99
C LYS A 30 -17.41 12.44 -13.69
N TYR A 31 -18.68 12.22 -13.37
CA TYR A 31 -19.27 12.68 -12.10
C TYR A 31 -18.60 12.02 -10.89
N LEU A 32 -18.36 10.70 -10.95
CA LEU A 32 -17.71 9.96 -9.88
C LEU A 32 -16.25 10.42 -9.73
N TYR A 33 -15.54 10.56 -10.83
CA TYR A 33 -14.19 11.14 -10.84
C TYR A 33 -14.14 12.51 -10.16
N ASN A 34 -15.01 13.46 -10.54
CA ASN A 34 -15.05 14.79 -9.92
C ASN A 34 -15.33 14.71 -8.41
N LYS A 35 -16.25 13.82 -7.99
CA LYS A 35 -16.56 13.60 -6.57
C LYS A 35 -15.32 13.10 -5.80
N LEU A 36 -14.53 12.20 -6.38
CA LEU A 36 -13.31 11.66 -5.76
C LEU A 36 -12.15 12.66 -5.78
N TYR A 37 -12.04 13.50 -6.80
CA TYR A 37 -11.10 14.63 -6.83
C TYR A 37 -11.37 15.61 -5.68
N HIS A 38 -12.64 16.03 -5.50
CA HIS A 38 -13.03 16.92 -4.40
C HIS A 38 -12.83 16.31 -3.02
N ARG A 39 -12.92 14.97 -2.91
CA ARG A 39 -12.59 14.21 -1.70
C ARG A 39 -11.09 13.98 -1.50
N LYS A 40 -10.23 14.53 -2.36
CA LYS A 40 -8.76 14.37 -2.31
C LYS A 40 -8.35 12.89 -2.39
N CYS A 41 -9.00 12.12 -3.25
CA CYS A 41 -8.62 10.72 -3.53
C CYS A 41 -7.77 10.61 -4.79
N ILE A 42 -8.15 11.29 -5.87
CA ILE A 42 -7.54 11.19 -7.21
C ILE A 42 -7.15 12.59 -7.69
N SER A 43 -6.02 12.71 -8.40
CA SER A 43 -5.51 13.95 -9.01
C SER A 43 -6.28 14.35 -10.26
N ASP A 44 -6.23 15.64 -10.61
CA ASP A 44 -6.72 16.15 -11.89
C ASP A 44 -5.72 15.97 -13.06
N THR A 45 -4.50 15.54 -12.74
CA THR A 45 -3.44 15.26 -13.71
C THR A 45 -3.31 13.77 -14.07
N ILE A 46 -4.14 12.92 -13.49
CA ILE A 46 -4.07 11.48 -13.73
C ILE A 46 -4.44 11.17 -15.19
N ASN A 47 -3.77 10.18 -15.79
CA ASN A 47 -4.12 9.72 -17.12
C ASN A 47 -5.54 9.12 -17.10
N ASP A 48 -6.37 9.48 -18.09
CA ASP A 48 -7.75 9.02 -18.24
C ASP A 48 -7.86 7.49 -18.18
N ASP A 49 -6.91 6.77 -18.78
CA ASP A 49 -6.89 5.29 -18.82
C ASP A 49 -6.65 4.66 -17.43
N LEU A 50 -6.18 5.44 -16.46
CA LEU A 50 -5.95 5.01 -15.08
C LEU A 50 -7.08 5.39 -14.13
N ILE A 51 -8.01 6.27 -14.53
CA ILE A 51 -9.07 6.77 -13.64
C ILE A 51 -9.92 5.60 -13.10
N ALA A 52 -10.60 4.87 -13.98
CA ALA A 52 -11.49 3.78 -13.56
C ALA A 52 -10.74 2.66 -12.81
N PRO A 53 -9.56 2.18 -13.26
CA PRO A 53 -8.78 1.20 -12.52
C PRO A 53 -8.37 1.64 -11.11
N ILE A 54 -7.99 2.90 -10.92
CA ILE A 54 -7.57 3.41 -9.61
C ILE A 54 -8.77 3.67 -8.70
N ILE A 55 -9.91 4.11 -9.24
CA ILE A 55 -11.16 4.13 -8.47
C ILE A 55 -11.49 2.71 -8.01
N ASN A 56 -11.44 1.72 -8.91
CA ASN A 56 -11.72 0.32 -8.59
C ASN A 56 -10.82 -0.18 -7.44
N LEU A 57 -9.52 0.08 -7.51
CA LEU A 57 -8.55 -0.24 -6.46
C LEU A 57 -8.89 0.45 -5.14
N TYR A 58 -9.16 1.75 -5.16
CA TYR A 58 -9.52 2.50 -3.95
C TYR A 58 -10.78 1.94 -3.29
N GLU A 59 -11.83 1.70 -4.06
CA GLU A 59 -13.08 1.15 -3.54
C GLU A 59 -12.90 -0.28 -3.00
N ALA A 60 -12.08 -1.10 -3.64
CA ALA A 60 -11.76 -2.44 -3.16
C ALA A 60 -11.10 -2.42 -1.77
N LEU A 61 -10.21 -1.45 -1.51
CA LEU A 61 -9.61 -1.27 -0.18
C LEU A 61 -10.65 -0.83 0.87
N MET A 62 -11.59 0.00 0.46
CA MET A 62 -12.64 0.52 1.35
C MET A 62 -13.82 -0.45 1.53
N ASP A 63 -13.93 -1.50 0.73
CA ASP A 63 -15.03 -2.47 0.83
C ASP A 63 -14.86 -3.42 2.01
N THR A 64 -15.73 -3.34 3.02
CA THR A 64 -15.73 -4.22 4.19
C THR A 64 -16.56 -5.49 4.01
N THR A 65 -17.19 -5.70 2.85
CA THR A 65 -17.95 -6.92 2.56
C THR A 65 -17.06 -8.10 2.20
N HIS A 66 -15.83 -7.83 1.75
CA HIS A 66 -14.78 -8.80 1.50
C HIS A 66 -13.63 -8.58 2.49
N ILE A 67 -12.97 -9.68 2.89
CA ILE A 67 -11.87 -9.66 3.86
C ILE A 67 -10.65 -10.42 3.33
N LEU A 68 -9.47 -9.88 3.57
CA LEU A 68 -8.22 -10.57 3.27
C LEU A 68 -8.08 -11.76 4.22
N SER A 69 -7.98 -12.98 3.68
CA SER A 69 -7.93 -14.20 4.48
C SER A 69 -6.54 -14.84 4.56
N LYS A 70 -5.60 -14.41 3.71
CA LYS A 70 -4.23 -14.92 3.67
C LYS A 70 -3.27 -13.91 3.04
N LEU A 71 -1.98 -14.14 3.22
CA LEU A 71 -0.90 -13.52 2.46
C LEU A 71 -0.12 -14.60 1.72
N ASN A 72 0.32 -14.30 0.51
CA ASN A 72 1.15 -15.16 -0.35
C ASN A 72 2.64 -14.81 -0.21
N CYS A 73 3.09 -14.48 1.00
CA CYS A 73 4.48 -14.16 1.32
C CYS A 73 4.86 -14.76 2.69
N PRO A 74 6.14 -14.74 3.11
CA PRO A 74 6.58 -15.27 4.40
C PRO A 74 6.05 -14.56 5.66
N ILE A 75 5.07 -13.67 5.51
CA ILE A 75 4.46 -12.89 6.58
C ILE A 75 3.11 -13.52 6.93
N GLU A 76 2.88 -13.80 8.22
CA GLU A 76 1.63 -14.38 8.70
C GLU A 76 0.56 -13.29 8.85
N LEU A 77 -0.60 -13.50 8.22
CA LEU A 77 -1.77 -12.66 8.45
C LEU A 77 -2.39 -13.01 9.81
N GLU A 78 -2.58 -12.02 10.68
CA GLU A 78 -3.33 -12.19 11.92
C GLU A 78 -4.83 -11.95 11.67
N SER A 79 -5.18 -10.81 11.09
CA SER A 79 -6.56 -10.48 10.73
C SER A 79 -6.64 -9.27 9.80
N ASP A 80 -7.72 -9.21 9.02
CA ASP A 80 -8.17 -8.01 8.34
C ASP A 80 -9.21 -7.31 9.22
N ALA A 81 -8.89 -6.10 9.68
CA ALA A 81 -9.71 -5.36 10.61
C ALA A 81 -10.71 -4.42 9.93
N GLY A 82 -10.78 -4.39 8.60
CA GLY A 82 -11.64 -3.45 7.86
C GLY A 82 -11.06 -2.04 7.85
N ILE A 83 -11.91 -1.02 7.96
CA ILE A 83 -11.49 0.38 7.78
C ILE A 83 -11.30 1.06 9.14
N SER A 84 -10.19 1.77 9.32
CA SER A 84 -10.02 2.71 10.44
C SER A 84 -9.64 4.10 9.95
N GLN A 85 -10.04 5.13 10.70
CA GLN A 85 -9.61 6.50 10.42
C GLN A 85 -8.33 6.81 11.22
N GLN A 86 -7.28 7.17 10.51
CA GLN A 86 -5.98 7.47 11.09
C GLN A 86 -5.50 8.85 10.68
N THR A 87 -4.88 9.57 11.62
CA THR A 87 -4.09 10.78 11.34
C THR A 87 -2.63 10.40 11.41
N LEU A 88 -1.97 10.40 10.25
CA LEU A 88 -0.60 9.95 10.12
C LEU A 88 0.31 11.14 9.78
N SER A 89 1.41 11.25 10.52
CA SER A 89 2.47 12.22 10.24
C SER A 89 3.45 11.63 9.22
N LEU A 90 3.33 12.08 7.97
CA LEU A 90 4.12 11.62 6.83
C LEU A 90 5.09 12.72 6.39
N SER A 91 5.18 13.02 5.09
CA SER A 91 5.71 14.31 4.60
C SER A 91 4.86 15.52 5.02
N ARG A 92 3.60 15.27 5.37
CA ARG A 92 2.64 16.20 5.99
C ARG A 92 1.67 15.41 6.88
N GLU A 93 0.90 16.09 7.72
CA GLU A 93 -0.16 15.43 8.49
C GLU A 93 -1.35 15.10 7.58
N VAL A 94 -1.79 13.83 7.62
CA VAL A 94 -2.80 13.30 6.71
C VAL A 94 -3.82 12.46 7.48
N THR A 95 -5.07 12.93 7.55
CA THR A 95 -6.20 12.19 8.18
C THR A 95 -7.05 11.49 7.15
N SER A 96 -7.00 10.16 7.06
CA SER A 96 -7.70 9.37 6.03
C SER A 96 -8.36 8.12 6.61
N ASP A 97 -9.22 7.53 5.79
CA ASP A 97 -9.70 6.17 5.98
C ASP A 97 -8.70 5.21 5.34
N TYR A 98 -8.27 4.20 6.11
CA TYR A 98 -7.31 3.20 5.70
C TYR A 98 -7.90 1.80 5.90
N ARG A 99 -7.59 0.89 4.98
CA ARG A 99 -7.74 -0.54 5.22
C ARG A 99 -6.67 -0.96 6.22
N THR A 100 -7.09 -1.56 7.33
CA THR A 100 -6.24 -1.94 8.46
C THR A 100 -6.02 -3.44 8.46
N ILE A 101 -4.77 -3.85 8.37
CA ILE A 101 -4.38 -5.26 8.34
C ILE A 101 -3.40 -5.53 9.49
N TYR A 102 -3.74 -6.50 10.33
CA TYR A 102 -2.85 -7.03 11.36
C TYR A 102 -2.08 -8.22 10.82
N TYR A 103 -0.78 -8.22 11.05
CA TYR A 103 0.11 -9.29 10.61
C TYR A 103 1.16 -9.58 11.68
N LYS A 104 1.77 -10.76 11.60
CA LYS A 104 2.88 -11.16 12.46
C LYS A 104 4.17 -11.24 11.65
N LEU A 105 5.19 -10.54 12.16
CA LEU A 105 6.56 -10.65 11.69
C LEU A 105 7.43 -11.16 12.82
N ASN A 106 8.05 -12.33 12.64
CA ASN A 106 8.86 -12.99 13.68
C ASN A 106 8.11 -13.16 15.02
N GLY A 107 6.80 -13.45 14.95
CA GLY A 107 5.94 -13.62 16.12
C GLY A 107 5.47 -12.32 16.79
N GLN A 108 5.92 -11.15 16.32
CA GLN A 108 5.46 -9.85 16.78
C GLN A 108 4.25 -9.38 15.96
N LEU A 109 3.19 -8.95 16.65
CA LEU A 109 2.03 -8.33 16.03
C LEU A 109 2.35 -6.90 15.60
N ASP A 110 2.18 -6.62 14.32
CA ASP A 110 2.34 -5.32 13.69
C ASP A 110 1.06 -4.97 12.91
N VAL A 111 0.96 -3.70 12.47
CA VAL A 111 -0.23 -3.16 11.78
C VAL A 111 0.19 -2.48 10.49
N ILE A 112 -0.60 -2.67 9.43
CA ILE A 112 -0.51 -1.90 8.19
C ILE A 112 -1.80 -1.12 7.95
N TYR A 113 -1.62 0.12 7.51
CA TYR A 113 -2.67 1.01 7.03
C TYR A 113 -2.41 1.27 5.55
N VAL A 114 -3.35 0.89 4.68
CA VAL A 114 -3.25 1.11 3.23
C VAL A 114 -4.44 1.90 2.68
N THR A 115 -4.19 2.87 1.82
CA THR A 115 -5.23 3.67 1.15
C THR A 115 -4.71 4.30 -0.13
N VAL A 116 -5.62 4.86 -0.93
CA VAL A 116 -5.29 5.73 -2.08
C VAL A 116 -5.75 7.15 -1.77
N ARG A 117 -4.84 8.11 -1.92
CA ARG A 117 -5.13 9.52 -1.64
C ARG A 117 -4.40 10.47 -2.58
N LEU A 118 -5.02 11.62 -2.84
CA LEU A 118 -4.36 12.77 -3.44
C LEU A 118 -3.49 13.47 -2.40
N LEU A 119 -2.17 13.39 -2.58
CA LEU A 119 -1.20 14.27 -1.95
C LEU A 119 -0.80 15.34 -2.97
N ASP A 120 0.43 15.31 -3.47
CA ASP A 120 0.84 16.08 -4.65
C ASP A 120 0.46 15.37 -5.96
N HIS A 121 0.25 14.04 -5.88
CA HIS A 121 -0.24 13.17 -6.95
C HIS A 121 -1.21 12.14 -6.37
N THR A 122 -1.90 11.41 -7.23
CA THR A 122 -2.65 10.21 -6.82
C THR A 122 -1.67 9.19 -6.25
N THR A 123 -1.74 8.94 -4.94
CA THR A 123 -0.71 8.22 -4.19
C THR A 123 -1.31 7.01 -3.48
N LEU A 124 -0.72 5.84 -3.72
CA LEU A 124 -0.95 4.66 -2.86
C LEU A 124 -0.06 4.82 -1.63
N MET A 125 -0.69 4.84 -0.47
CA MET A 125 -0.05 5.07 0.80
C MET A 125 -0.07 3.79 1.62
N LEU A 126 1.09 3.40 2.15
CA LEU A 126 1.21 2.30 3.11
C LEU A 126 2.00 2.80 4.32
N SER A 127 1.34 2.85 5.46
CA SER A 127 1.96 3.13 6.75
C SER A 127 1.96 1.90 7.63
N ARG A 128 2.93 1.82 8.53
CA ARG A 128 3.15 0.65 9.37
C ARG A 128 3.35 1.04 10.81
N ILE A 129 2.80 0.24 11.71
CA ILE A 129 3.18 0.23 13.12
C ILE A 129 4.13 -0.95 13.32
N HIS A 130 5.37 -0.66 13.68
CA HIS A 130 6.39 -1.64 14.01
C HIS A 130 7.14 -1.20 15.25
N ASN A 131 7.38 -2.11 16.19
CA ASN A 131 8.06 -1.81 17.46
C ASN A 131 7.49 -0.57 18.15
N LYS A 132 6.17 -0.50 18.25
CA LYS A 132 5.49 0.60 18.92
C LYS A 132 5.62 1.99 18.27
N CYS A 133 6.19 2.06 17.06
CA CYS A 133 6.37 3.29 16.30
C CYS A 133 5.55 3.22 15.01
N ILE A 134 4.86 4.32 14.70
CA ILE A 134 4.18 4.49 13.42
C ILE A 134 5.07 5.27 12.46
N HIS A 135 5.18 4.80 11.22
CA HIS A 135 5.90 5.51 10.17
C HIS A 135 5.31 5.21 8.80
N ASN A 136 5.62 6.08 7.84
CA ASN A 136 5.28 5.82 6.47
C ASN A 136 6.24 4.81 5.85
N ALA A 137 5.71 3.66 5.44
CA ALA A 137 6.51 2.61 4.85
C ALA A 137 6.57 2.73 3.31
N LEU A 138 5.59 3.36 2.65
CA LEU A 138 5.59 3.66 1.22
C LEU A 138 4.60 4.79 0.86
N GLU A 139 5.07 5.78 0.10
CA GLU A 139 4.27 6.76 -0.64
C GLU A 139 4.55 6.54 -2.13
N LEU A 140 3.63 5.88 -2.84
CA LEU A 140 3.80 5.50 -4.25
C LEU A 140 2.95 6.38 -5.15
N ASN A 141 3.61 7.24 -5.95
CA ASN A 141 2.94 8.04 -6.98
C ASN A 141 2.40 7.12 -8.10
N LEU A 142 1.09 6.88 -8.13
CA LEU A 142 0.44 6.00 -9.09
C LEU A 142 0.46 6.55 -10.53
N GLU A 143 0.53 7.87 -10.73
CA GLU A 143 0.67 8.45 -12.08
C GLU A 143 2.00 8.07 -12.75
N LYS A 144 3.04 7.83 -11.94
CA LYS A 144 4.37 7.41 -12.42
C LYS A 144 4.54 5.89 -12.43
N HIS A 145 3.88 5.21 -11.51
CA HIS A 145 4.17 3.83 -11.14
C HIS A 145 3.06 2.84 -11.50
N ALA A 146 1.89 3.34 -11.92
CA ALA A 146 0.83 2.53 -12.47
C ALA A 146 0.71 2.70 -14.00
N THR A 147 0.34 1.63 -14.68
CA THR A 147 0.03 1.63 -16.12
C THR A 147 -1.16 0.72 -16.38
N SER A 148 -2.07 1.16 -17.24
CA SER A 148 -3.16 0.32 -17.76
C SER A 148 -2.74 -0.29 -19.09
N ASP A 149 -2.96 -1.59 -19.28
CA ASP A 149 -2.78 -2.28 -20.56
C ASP A 149 -3.87 -3.36 -20.72
N GLY A 150 -4.80 -3.09 -21.63
CA GLY A 150 -6.02 -3.89 -21.79
C GLY A 150 -6.86 -3.90 -20.50
N ASN A 151 -7.13 -5.10 -19.99
CA ASN A 151 -7.89 -5.31 -18.76
C ASN A 151 -7.00 -5.30 -17.51
N TYR A 152 -5.73 -4.92 -17.60
CA TYR A 152 -4.80 -5.05 -16.49
C TYR A 152 -4.27 -3.71 -16.01
N LEU A 153 -4.35 -3.50 -14.69
CA LEU A 153 -3.63 -2.45 -13.98
C LEU A 153 -2.32 -3.02 -13.43
N TYR A 154 -1.20 -2.51 -13.93
CA TYR A 154 0.13 -2.86 -13.44
C TYR A 154 0.61 -1.81 -12.45
N ILE A 155 1.06 -2.21 -11.27
CA ILE A 155 1.62 -1.33 -10.24
C ILE A 155 3.06 -1.75 -9.98
N THR A 156 4.01 -0.84 -10.20
CA THR A 156 5.45 -1.13 -10.16
C THR A 156 6.22 -0.14 -9.29
N HIS A 157 7.41 -0.48 -8.81
CA HIS A 157 8.27 0.47 -8.12
C HIS A 157 9.75 0.32 -8.53
N ASP A 158 10.48 1.43 -8.63
CA ASP A 158 11.85 1.45 -9.16
C ASP A 158 12.94 1.21 -8.11
N CYS A 159 12.54 0.76 -6.91
CA CYS A 159 13.39 0.61 -5.73
C CYS A 159 14.08 1.91 -5.28
N ALA A 160 13.53 3.08 -5.60
CA ALA A 160 14.02 4.33 -5.03
C ALA A 160 13.80 4.35 -3.50
N ILE A 161 14.84 4.69 -2.77
CA ILE A 161 14.81 4.86 -1.32
C ILE A 161 15.70 6.03 -0.93
N ASN A 162 15.20 6.88 -0.03
CA ASN A 162 15.96 7.99 0.52
C ASN A 162 16.61 7.51 1.83
N VAL A 163 17.94 7.57 1.91
CA VAL A 163 18.69 7.19 3.10
C VAL A 163 19.48 8.41 3.58
N GLY A 164 18.87 9.20 4.46
CA GLY A 164 19.51 10.39 5.05
C GLY A 164 19.71 11.57 4.09
N LEU A 165 20.47 12.57 4.55
CA LEU A 165 20.56 13.90 3.94
C LEU A 165 21.27 13.97 2.59
N ASN A 166 22.03 12.97 2.14
CA ASN A 166 22.88 13.16 0.95
C ASN A 166 23.25 11.92 0.12
N ILE A 167 22.66 10.74 0.35
CA ILE A 167 23.05 9.57 -0.46
C ILE A 167 21.81 8.76 -0.84
N CYS A 168 21.36 8.98 -2.08
CA CYS A 168 20.61 8.00 -2.86
C CYS A 168 21.53 6.77 -3.02
N THR A 169 21.61 5.93 -1.99
CA THR A 169 22.44 4.71 -1.98
C THR A 169 21.78 3.72 -2.93
N ALA A 170 22.11 3.91 -4.20
CA ALA A 170 21.83 3.15 -5.41
C ALA A 170 20.57 2.26 -5.37
N LYS A 171 19.56 2.58 -6.18
CA LYS A 171 18.44 1.67 -6.54
C LYS A 171 18.87 0.21 -6.75
N LYS A 172 20.10 0.00 -7.23
CA LYS A 172 20.74 -1.32 -7.39
C LYS A 172 20.88 -2.11 -6.09
N SER A 173 21.24 -1.51 -4.95
CA SER A 173 21.50 -2.25 -3.71
C SER A 173 20.23 -2.69 -3.01
N LEU A 174 19.18 -1.86 -2.94
CA LEU A 174 17.85 -2.31 -2.47
C LEU A 174 17.30 -3.41 -3.38
N ARG A 175 17.44 -3.25 -4.70
CA ARG A 175 17.05 -4.30 -5.67
C ARG A 175 17.77 -5.61 -5.41
N THR A 176 19.10 -5.59 -5.24
CA THR A 176 19.89 -6.79 -4.94
C THR A 176 19.47 -7.41 -3.61
N TYR A 177 19.19 -6.58 -2.59
CA TYR A 177 18.68 -7.04 -1.31
C TYR A 177 17.36 -7.81 -1.50
N ILE A 178 16.39 -7.22 -2.19
CA ILE A 178 15.08 -7.85 -2.40
C ILE A 178 15.21 -9.15 -3.19
N LYS A 179 16.00 -9.17 -4.28
CA LYS A 179 16.26 -10.41 -5.04
C LYS A 179 16.87 -11.54 -4.21
N LYS A 180 17.59 -11.21 -3.14
CA LYS A 180 18.20 -12.18 -2.24
C LYS A 180 17.23 -12.67 -1.16
N HIS A 181 16.29 -11.84 -0.75
CA HIS A 181 15.45 -12.05 0.43
C HIS A 181 13.97 -12.30 0.12
N SER A 182 13.56 -12.24 -1.15
CA SER A 182 12.16 -12.30 -1.58
C SER A 182 11.98 -12.97 -2.94
N GLN A 183 10.75 -13.44 -3.20
CA GLN A 183 10.30 -13.95 -4.49
C GLN A 183 9.52 -12.90 -5.32
N ILE A 184 9.42 -11.66 -4.83
CA ILE A 184 8.79 -10.57 -5.57
C ILE A 184 9.42 -10.42 -6.96
N LYS A 185 8.57 -10.39 -7.99
CA LYS A 185 8.98 -10.36 -9.39
C LYS A 185 9.45 -8.96 -9.81
N PHE A 186 10.26 -8.94 -10.86
CA PHE A 186 10.74 -7.73 -11.50
C PHE A 186 10.34 -7.72 -12.99
N ASP A 187 10.02 -6.55 -13.52
CA ASP A 187 9.80 -6.35 -14.95
C ASP A 187 11.12 -6.33 -15.74
N GLU A 188 11.04 -6.25 -17.07
CA GLU A 188 12.20 -6.19 -17.96
C GLU A 188 13.08 -4.95 -17.71
N ARG A 189 12.50 -3.87 -17.16
CA ARG A 189 13.21 -2.64 -16.77
C ARG A 189 13.71 -2.71 -15.32
N SER A 190 13.64 -3.88 -14.70
CA SER A 190 14.02 -4.16 -13.32
C SER A 190 13.30 -3.29 -12.27
N LYS A 191 12.07 -2.88 -12.55
CA LYS A 191 11.15 -2.40 -11.52
C LYS A 191 10.53 -3.59 -10.82
N ILE A 192 10.28 -3.46 -9.53
CA ILE A 192 9.46 -4.42 -8.80
C ILE A 192 8.05 -4.38 -9.36
N ILE A 193 7.44 -5.54 -9.56
CA ILE A 193 6.02 -5.69 -9.86
C ILE A 193 5.33 -5.89 -8.51
N LEU A 194 4.63 -4.85 -8.03
CA LEU A 194 3.83 -4.95 -6.82
C LEU A 194 2.52 -5.67 -7.13
N GLY A 195 1.88 -5.35 -8.25
CA GLY A 195 0.63 -6.00 -8.65
C GLY A 195 0.41 -5.97 -10.16
N LYS A 196 -0.31 -6.99 -10.63
CA LYS A 196 -0.96 -7.05 -11.94
C LYS A 196 -2.42 -7.40 -11.65
N LEU A 197 -3.29 -6.41 -11.66
CA LEU A 197 -4.69 -6.53 -11.27
C LEU A 197 -5.56 -6.64 -12.51
N ASP A 198 -6.39 -7.69 -12.61
CA ASP A 198 -7.43 -7.81 -13.62
C ASP A 198 -8.58 -6.88 -13.25
N VAL A 199 -8.64 -5.76 -13.95
CA VAL A 199 -9.65 -4.73 -13.79
C VAL A 199 -10.73 -4.85 -14.87
N SER A 200 -10.97 -6.04 -15.44
CA SER A 200 -12.13 -6.27 -16.33
C SER A 200 -13.48 -6.20 -15.62
N ASP A 201 -13.48 -6.32 -14.29
CA ASP A 201 -14.64 -6.17 -13.40
C ASP A 201 -14.18 -5.54 -12.06
N LEU A 202 -15.08 -5.46 -11.07
CA LEU A 202 -14.79 -4.99 -9.72
C LEU A 202 -13.67 -5.81 -9.06
N LEU A 203 -12.66 -5.12 -8.54
CA LEU A 203 -11.62 -5.71 -7.70
C LEU A 203 -12.18 -5.97 -6.30
N TYR A 204 -11.88 -7.12 -5.71
CA TYR A 204 -12.17 -7.41 -4.30
C TYR A 204 -10.89 -7.81 -3.59
N ILE A 205 -10.79 -7.51 -2.29
CA ILE A 205 -9.55 -7.71 -1.52
C ILE A 205 -9.13 -9.19 -1.42
N ASP A 206 -10.09 -10.10 -1.61
CA ASP A 206 -9.92 -11.55 -1.63
C ASP A 206 -9.76 -12.14 -3.03
N ASN A 207 -9.80 -11.32 -4.10
CA ASN A 207 -9.39 -11.75 -5.44
C ASN A 207 -7.91 -12.14 -5.44
N GLU A 208 -7.53 -13.17 -6.22
CA GLU A 208 -6.18 -13.73 -6.19
C GLU A 208 -5.08 -12.69 -6.51
N ASP A 209 -5.33 -11.81 -7.48
CA ASP A 209 -4.44 -10.73 -7.89
C ASP A 209 -4.32 -9.61 -6.84
N MET A 210 -5.41 -9.28 -6.15
CA MET A 210 -5.42 -8.35 -5.01
C MET A 210 -4.70 -8.93 -3.81
N VAL A 211 -4.86 -10.24 -3.53
CA VAL A 211 -4.11 -10.95 -2.50
C VAL A 211 -2.61 -10.93 -2.82
N GLU A 212 -2.21 -11.24 -4.06
CA GLU A 212 -0.81 -11.17 -4.49
C GLU A 212 -0.28 -9.72 -4.38
N PHE A 213 -1.07 -8.73 -4.81
CA PHE A 213 -0.71 -7.32 -4.71
C PHE A 213 -0.46 -6.86 -3.27
N LEU A 214 -1.39 -7.14 -2.36
CA LEU A 214 -1.23 -6.79 -0.94
C LEU A 214 -0.09 -7.56 -0.30
N SER A 215 0.11 -8.83 -0.64
CA SER A 215 1.24 -9.64 -0.15
C SER A 215 2.58 -9.03 -0.54
N ASN A 216 2.74 -8.70 -1.83
CA ASN A 216 3.94 -8.04 -2.35
C ASN A 216 4.14 -6.65 -1.74
N LEU A 217 3.06 -5.89 -1.56
CA LEU A 217 3.11 -4.54 -0.99
C LEU A 217 3.57 -4.56 0.48
N ILE A 218 3.02 -5.49 1.26
CA ILE A 218 3.36 -5.70 2.67
C ILE A 218 4.80 -6.21 2.80
N GLU A 219 5.17 -7.27 2.08
CA GLU A 219 6.53 -7.83 2.10
C GLU A 219 7.56 -6.79 1.65
N TYR A 220 7.28 -6.05 0.57
CA TYR A 220 8.15 -4.99 0.09
C TYR A 220 8.36 -3.91 1.16
N SER A 221 7.31 -3.53 1.90
CA SER A 221 7.43 -2.56 2.99
C SER A 221 8.37 -3.02 4.11
N VAL A 222 8.33 -4.30 4.47
CA VAL A 222 9.21 -4.90 5.48
C VAL A 222 10.66 -4.89 4.99
N LEU A 223 10.90 -5.37 3.77
CA LEU A 223 12.25 -5.42 3.18
C LEU A 223 12.88 -4.03 3.05
N ARG A 224 12.10 -2.98 2.77
CA ARG A 224 12.61 -1.60 2.75
C ARG A 224 13.14 -1.14 4.10
N ASP A 225 12.47 -1.52 5.18
CA ASP A 225 12.87 -1.11 6.53
C ASP A 225 14.03 -1.94 7.07
N GLU A 226 14.04 -3.24 6.78
CA GLU A 226 15.18 -4.10 7.07
C GLU A 226 16.43 -3.59 6.36
N TYR A 227 16.32 -3.25 5.08
CA TYR A 227 17.41 -2.67 4.31
C TYR A 227 17.85 -1.30 4.85
N SER A 228 16.91 -0.43 5.24
CA SER A 228 17.23 0.85 5.88
C SER A 228 17.98 0.68 7.21
N THR A 229 17.61 -0.34 7.99
CA THR A 229 18.29 -0.67 9.25
C THR A 229 19.68 -1.24 9.01
N TYR A 230 19.81 -2.14 8.03
CA TYR A 230 21.10 -2.70 7.59
C TYR A 230 22.10 -1.59 7.21
N LEU A 231 21.66 -0.59 6.43
CA LEU A 231 22.52 0.54 6.06
C LEU A 231 22.96 1.41 7.25
N LYS A 232 22.05 1.66 8.20
CA LYS A 232 22.38 2.43 9.42
C LYS A 232 23.41 1.72 10.29
N ASN A 233 23.39 0.38 10.33
CA ASN A 233 24.36 -0.39 11.11
C ASN A 233 25.74 -0.37 10.47
N ILE A 234 25.84 -0.50 9.14
CA ILE A 234 27.13 -0.37 8.43
C ILE A 234 27.78 0.99 8.71
N GLN A 235 27.00 2.07 8.76
CA GLN A 235 27.52 3.41 9.02
C GLN A 235 28.01 3.62 10.45
N LYS A 236 27.56 2.83 11.43
CA LYS A 236 28.04 2.91 12.82
C LYS A 236 29.36 2.17 13.04
N GLU A 237 29.68 1.24 12.14
CA GLU A 237 30.89 0.41 12.19
C GLU A 237 32.05 1.04 11.39
N GLN A 238 31.81 2.15 10.69
CA GLN A 238 32.80 2.97 9.97
C GLN A 238 33.18 4.21 10.78
#